data_AF-A0A2U3RM65-F1
#
_entry.id   AF-A0A2U3RM65-F1
#
_cell.length_a   1.000
_cell.length_b   1.000
_cell.length_c   1.000
_cell.angle_alpha   90.00
_cell.angle_beta   90.00
_cell.angle_gamma   90.00
#
_symmetry.space_group_name_H-M   'P 1'
#
loop_
_entity.id
_entity.type
_entity.pdbx_description
1 polymer ?
#
loop_
_entity_poly.entity_id
_entity_poly.type
_entity_poly.pdbx_seq_one_letter_code
_entity_poly.pdbx_strand_id
1 'polypeptide(L)'
;MDLIFDNITPIGGVLLVKPSKESIKSFKKRMLIEWKKCFSWNNVNVHHITPIRCGGTDHINNLCLLHENCHRQVHSNSVQLIAAVCKLLKPYAK
;
A
#
# COMPACT_ATOMS: atom_id res chain seq x y z
N MET A 1 12.73 31.55 -12.62
CA MET A 1 12.08 30.30 -13.07
C MET A 1 13.08 29.18 -12.86
N ASP A 2 12.88 28.36 -11.82
CA ASP A 2 13.82 27.28 -11.49
C ASP A 2 13.57 26.08 -12.43
N LEU A 3 14.52 25.86 -13.34
CA LEU A 3 14.55 24.69 -14.22
C LEU A 3 15.01 23.47 -13.40
N ILE A 4 14.07 22.73 -12.82
CA ILE A 4 14.36 21.49 -12.08
C ILE A 4 14.67 20.35 -13.08
N PHE A 5 15.93 20.25 -13.52
CA PHE A 5 16.46 19.09 -14.25
C PHE A 5 17.30 18.20 -13.34
N ASP A 6 16.67 17.61 -12.32
CA ASP A 6 17.36 16.69 -11.41
C ASP A 6 17.14 15.22 -11.82
N ASN A 7 18.16 14.63 -12.45
CA ASN A 7 18.42 13.19 -12.64
C ASN A 7 17.81 12.49 -13.87
N ILE A 8 18.27 12.89 -15.06
CA ILE A 8 18.14 12.11 -16.30
C ILE A 8 19.24 11.05 -16.32
N THR A 9 18.89 9.75 -16.34
CA THR A 9 19.84 8.66 -16.61
C THR A 9 19.40 7.96 -17.90
N PRO A 10 20.15 8.06 -19.00
CA PRO A 10 19.81 7.33 -20.22
C PRO A 10 20.07 5.83 -19.99
N ILE A 11 19.00 5.03 -19.98
CA ILE A 11 19.12 3.57 -20.00
C ILE A 11 18.50 3.13 -21.33
N GLY A 12 19.33 2.65 -22.27
CA GLY A 12 18.87 2.02 -23.52
C GLY A 12 17.97 2.88 -24.40
N GLY A 13 18.15 4.21 -24.42
CA GLY A 13 17.34 5.12 -25.24
C GLY A 13 16.01 5.57 -24.62
N VAL A 14 15.70 5.16 -23.39
CA VAL A 14 14.52 5.65 -22.65
C VAL A 14 14.93 6.74 -21.67
N LEU A 15 14.31 7.92 -21.81
CA LEU A 15 14.45 9.03 -20.86
C LEU A 15 13.63 8.74 -19.60
N LEU A 16 14.26 8.15 -18.58
CA LEU A 16 13.60 7.90 -17.31
C LEU A 16 13.63 9.16 -16.44
N VAL A 17 12.55 9.93 -16.42
CA VAL A 17 12.40 11.12 -15.58
C VAL A 17 12.19 10.68 -14.14
N LYS A 18 13.26 10.71 -13.33
CA LYS A 18 13.13 10.50 -11.89
C LYS A 18 12.55 11.77 -11.25
N PRO A 19 11.60 11.64 -10.31
CA PRO A 19 11.10 12.80 -9.57
C PRO A 19 12.22 13.43 -8.72
N SER A 20 12.09 14.72 -8.42
CA SER A 20 13.08 15.44 -7.60
C SER A 20 13.18 14.84 -6.20
N LYS A 21 14.38 14.94 -5.59
CA LYS A 21 14.63 14.44 -4.22
C LYS A 21 13.67 15.04 -3.20
N GLU A 22 13.31 16.31 -3.37
CA GLU A 22 12.36 17.02 -2.51
C GLU A 22 10.91 16.53 -2.69
N SER A 23 10.52 16.21 -3.92
CA SER A 23 9.22 15.59 -4.21
C SER A 23 9.11 14.21 -3.55
N ILE A 24 10.18 13.40 -3.64
CA ILE A 24 10.26 12.10 -2.96
C ILE A 24 10.18 12.29 -1.43
N LYS A 25 10.88 13.27 -0.87
CA LYS A 25 10.88 13.55 0.58
C LYS A 25 9.50 13.96 1.08
N SER A 26 8.83 14.84 0.35
CA SER A 26 7.47 15.31 0.66
C SER A 26 6.45 14.18 0.56
N PHE A 27 6.58 13.32 -0.44
CA PHE A 27 5.73 12.14 -0.61
C PHE A 27 5.90 11.15 0.56
N LYS A 28 7.14 10.81 0.93
CA LYS A 28 7.43 9.93 2.07
C LYS A 28 6.87 10.50 3.38
N LYS A 29 6.99 11.81 3.61
CA LYS A 29 6.43 12.48 4.80
C LYS A 29 4.91 12.36 4.85
N ARG A 30 4.23 12.57 3.71
CA ARG A 30 2.77 12.42 3.60
C ARG A 30 2.33 10.99 3.88
N MET A 31 3.00 10.01 3.26
CA MET A 31 2.74 8.59 3.53
C MET A 31 2.89 8.25 5.01
N LEU A 32 3.96 8.72 5.67
CA LEU A 32 4.19 8.48 7.09
C LEU A 32 3.07 9.06 7.98
N ILE A 33 2.56 10.24 7.66
CA ILE A 33 1.45 10.86 8.40
C ILE A 33 0.18 10.03 8.26
N GLU A 34 -0.17 9.64 7.04
CA GLU A 34 -1.33 8.78 6.78
C GLU A 34 -1.18 7.40 7.46
N TRP A 35 0.04 6.85 7.46
CA TRP A 35 0.34 5.60 8.16
C TRP A 35 0.14 5.70 9.67
N LYS A 36 0.58 6.80 10.28
CA LYS A 36 0.36 7.08 11.72
C LYS A 36 -1.12 7.26 12.06
N LYS A 37 -1.89 7.93 11.19
CA LYS A 37 -3.36 8.05 11.37
C LYS A 37 -4.04 6.69 11.32
N CYS A 38 -3.58 5.83 10.41
CA CYS A 38 -4.07 4.47 10.30
C CYS A 38 -3.78 3.70 11.59
N PHE A 39 -2.55 3.71 12.14
CA PHE A 39 -2.14 2.91 13.32
C PHE A 39 -2.90 3.20 14.65
N SER A 40 -3.85 4.13 14.65
CA SER A 40 -4.87 4.21 15.70
C SER A 40 -5.70 2.91 15.72
N TRP A 41 -5.39 2.01 16.65
CA TRP A 41 -6.07 0.72 16.86
C TRP A 41 -7.58 0.81 17.17
N ASN A 42 -8.12 2.01 17.37
CA ASN A 42 -9.50 2.22 17.78
C ASN A 42 -10.55 1.86 16.71
N ASN A 43 -10.15 1.60 15.46
CA ASN A 43 -11.08 1.31 14.34
C ASN A 43 -10.51 0.26 13.38
N VAL A 44 -10.14 -0.92 13.89
CA VAL A 44 -9.73 -2.08 13.10
C VAL A 44 -10.88 -3.07 12.91
N ASN A 45 -10.98 -3.66 11.72
CA ASN A 45 -11.95 -4.68 11.36
C ASN A 45 -11.24 -5.93 10.83
N VAL A 46 -11.84 -7.09 11.08
CA VAL A 46 -11.40 -8.36 10.52
C VAL A 46 -11.84 -8.45 9.06
N HIS A 47 -10.92 -8.82 8.19
CA HIS A 47 -11.12 -8.98 6.76
C HIS A 47 -10.71 -10.38 6.32
N HIS A 48 -11.58 -11.07 5.57
CA HIS A 48 -11.24 -12.33 4.93
C HIS A 48 -10.42 -12.08 3.66
N ILE A 49 -9.19 -12.60 3.62
CA ILE A 49 -8.28 -12.54 2.46
C ILE A 49 -8.95 -13.18 1.25
N THR A 50 -9.49 -14.39 1.43
CA THR A 50 -10.39 -15.04 0.49
C THR A 50 -11.81 -14.84 1.00
N PRO A 51 -12.69 -14.15 0.27
CA PRO A 51 -14.07 -13.94 0.70
C PRO A 51 -14.82 -15.27 0.89
N ILE A 52 -15.74 -15.32 1.86
CA ILE A 52 -16.58 -16.51 2.14
C ILE A 52 -17.34 -16.96 0.88
N ARG A 53 -17.88 -16.01 0.11
CA ARG A 53 -18.56 -16.30 -1.18
C ARG A 53 -17.67 -16.99 -2.23
N CYS A 54 -16.35 -16.92 -2.08
CA CYS A 54 -15.37 -17.55 -2.96
C CYS A 54 -14.74 -18.81 -2.32
N GLY A 55 -15.35 -19.37 -1.27
CA GLY A 55 -14.82 -20.55 -0.56
C GLY A 55 -13.79 -20.23 0.53
N GLY A 56 -13.69 -18.96 0.96
CA GLY A 56 -12.88 -18.59 2.11
C GLY A 56 -13.43 -19.11 3.44
N THR A 57 -12.55 -19.30 4.41
CA THR A 57 -12.87 -19.82 5.75
C THR A 57 -12.53 -18.80 6.84
N ASP A 58 -13.06 -18.99 8.05
CA ASP A 58 -12.75 -18.16 9.23
C ASP A 58 -11.44 -18.57 9.93
N HIS A 59 -10.60 -19.40 9.29
CA HIS A 59 -9.30 -19.75 9.83
C HIS A 59 -8.39 -18.51 9.88
N ILE A 60 -7.59 -18.40 10.95
CA ILE A 60 -6.69 -17.25 11.18
C ILE A 60 -5.75 -16.95 10.00
N ASN A 61 -5.39 -17.97 9.22
CA ASN A 61 -4.56 -17.84 8.02
C ASN A 61 -5.28 -17.15 6.84
N ASN A 62 -6.60 -17.05 6.88
CA ASN A 62 -7.44 -16.37 5.91
C ASN A 62 -7.99 -15.04 6.43
N LEU A 63 -7.60 -14.61 7.64
CA LEU A 63 -8.05 -13.35 8.25
C LEU A 63 -6.90 -12.34 8.29
N CYS A 64 -7.21 -11.06 8.06
CA CYS A 64 -6.29 -9.95 8.32
C CYS A 64 -7.01 -8.79 9.02
N LEU A 65 -6.29 -8.01 9.83
CA LEU A 65 -6.81 -6.81 10.47
C LEU A 65 -6.54 -5.60 9.58
N LEU A 66 -7.58 -4.83 9.28
CA LEU A 66 -7.49 -3.61 8.49
C LEU A 66 -8.23 -2.48 9.20
N HIS A 67 -7.71 -1.26 9.13
CA HIS A 67 -8.47 -0.08 9.56
C HIS A 67 -9.74 0.07 8.74
N GLU A 68 -10.79 0.66 9.31
CA GLU A 68 -12.09 0.82 8.65
C GLU A 68 -11.98 1.40 7.23
N ASN A 69 -11.19 2.47 7.07
CA ASN A 69 -11.02 3.11 5.77
C ASN A 69 -10.23 2.23 4.78
N CYS A 70 -9.24 1.49 5.26
CA CYS A 70 -8.52 0.52 4.44
C CYS A 70 -9.42 -0.65 4.06
N HIS A 71 -10.23 -1.16 4.99
CA HIS A 71 -11.20 -2.22 4.76
C HIS A 71 -12.23 -1.81 3.69
N ARG A 72 -12.75 -0.57 3.76
CA ARG A 72 -13.65 -0.01 2.73
C ARG A 72 -12.95 0.09 1.37
N GLN A 73 -11.71 0.59 1.33
CA GLN A 73 -10.95 0.69 0.08
C GLN A 73 -10.70 -0.67 -0.57
N VAL A 74 -10.47 -1.74 0.20
CA VAL A 74 -10.33 -3.11 -0.34
C VAL A 74 -11.59 -3.57 -1.03
N HIS A 75 -12.74 -3.35 -0.38
CA HIS A 75 -14.04 -3.71 -0.95
C HIS A 75 -14.39 -2.85 -2.16
N SER A 76 -13.97 -1.58 -2.19
CA SER A 76 -14.16 -0.67 -3.32
C SER A 76 -13.26 -0.97 -4.52
N ASN A 77 -11.99 -1.34 -4.33
CA ASN A 77 -11.00 -1.48 -5.41
C ASN A 77 -10.81 -2.90 -5.94
N SER A 78 -11.86 -3.74 -5.92
CA SER A 78 -11.87 -5.08 -6.54
C SER A 78 -10.58 -5.92 -6.29
N VAL A 79 -10.34 -6.25 -5.01
CA VAL A 79 -9.64 -7.48 -4.53
C VAL A 79 -8.15 -7.68 -4.89
N GLN A 80 -7.61 -7.11 -5.97
CA GLN A 80 -6.27 -7.50 -6.47
C GLN A 80 -5.10 -6.86 -5.72
N LEU A 81 -5.25 -5.61 -5.27
CA LEU A 81 -4.14 -4.85 -4.68
C LEU A 81 -3.73 -5.32 -3.28
N ILE A 82 -4.68 -5.65 -2.40
CA ILE A 82 -4.35 -6.07 -1.03
C ILE A 82 -3.90 -7.52 -0.96
N ALA A 83 -4.44 -8.42 -1.79
CA ALA A 83 -3.89 -9.77 -1.92
C ALA A 83 -2.40 -9.74 -2.35
N ALA A 84 -2.03 -8.79 -3.23
CA ALA A 84 -0.63 -8.58 -3.63
C ALA A 84 0.22 -8.02 -2.46
N VAL A 85 -0.27 -6.99 -1.75
CA VAL A 85 0.46 -6.39 -0.62
C VAL A 85 0.62 -7.38 0.54
N CYS A 86 -0.42 -8.12 0.92
CA CYS A 86 -0.35 -9.14 1.97
C CYS A 86 0.61 -10.28 1.61
N LYS A 87 0.71 -10.68 0.33
CA LYS A 87 1.71 -11.65 -0.14
C LYS A 87 3.13 -11.13 -0.01
N LEU A 88 3.37 -9.85 -0.26
CA LEU A 88 4.68 -9.20 -0.12
C LEU A 88 5.13 -9.04 1.34
N LEU A 89 4.18 -9.06 2.29
CA LEU A 89 4.49 -8.96 3.73
C LEU A 89 4.86 -10.31 4.36
N LYS A 90 4.57 -11.44 3.70
CA LYS A 90 4.91 -12.80 4.18
C LYS A 90 6.38 -13.01 4.57
N PRO A 91 7.39 -12.56 3.80
CA PRO A 91 8.80 -12.72 4.19
C PRO A 91 9.23 -11.86 5.39
N TYR A 92 8.39 -10.95 5.86
CA TYR A 92 8.67 -10.07 7.01
C TYR A 92 7.87 -10.45 8.26
N ALA A 93 6.97 -11.43 8.17
CA ALA A 93 6.35 -12.06 9.33
C ALA A 93 7.38 -13.00 9.97
N LYS A 94 7.94 -12.59 11.10
CA LYS A 94 8.85 -13.41 11.91
C LYS A 94 8.11 -14.57 12.57
#